data_AF-A0AAR2IRB1-F1
#
_entry.id   AF-A0AAR2IRB1-F1
#
_cell.length_a   1.000
_cell.length_b   1.000
_cell.length_c   1.000
_cell.angle_alpha   90.00
_cell.angle_beta   90.00
_cell.angle_gamma   90.00
#
_symmetry.space_group_name_H-M   'P 1'
#
loop_
_entity.id
_entity.type
_entity.pdbx_description
1 polymer ?
#
loop_
_entity_poly.entity_id
_entity_poly.type
_entity_poly.pdbx_seq_one_letter_code
_entity_poly.pdbx_strand_id
1 'polypeptide(L)'
;MTAEEVANDGNSIPMEGEDITPKKDGGVLKLVKKEGTGTELPMTGDKVFVHYVGTLLDGTQFDSSRDRGEKFSFELGKGQVIKAWDIGVATMRVGEICQLFCKPMYAYGAAGSPPKIPPNATLVFQVELFEFHGEDITEDEDGGIIRRIVTKGEGYTKPNEGASVEVHVEGNYEGCVFDDRDLKFEVGDGDSLDLPPGVEKALQAMEQGEEALFTIKPKYGFGNAGHAKFNIPPGATLQYKIKLTAFEKAKESWEMNTSEKLEQSVIVKEKGTQYFKDGKYKQAAVQYKRIVSWLEHESSLQGEEEEKAKALRLAAHLNLSMCYLKLQEPNPALENCDKALELDANNEKALFRRGEALFVMKEFDRAKDDFQNVIQLYPANKAAKSQVLLCQKHIKEQHEKDKRLYANMFQKFAERDAKVIQAKKGTDSAMEVEENGAQEQTAA
;
A
#
# COMPACT_ATOMS: atom_id res chain seq x y z
N MET A 1 -63.21 38.16 3.51
CA MET A 1 -62.67 39.51 3.71
C MET A 1 -62.54 39.76 5.20
N THR A 2 -61.32 39.74 5.73
CA THR A 2 -60.85 40.51 6.90
C THR A 2 -59.33 40.47 6.87
N ALA A 3 -58.73 41.66 7.06
CA ALA A 3 -57.32 42.03 7.23
C ALA A 3 -56.33 40.86 7.44
N GLU A 4 -55.23 40.75 6.70
CA GLU A 4 -54.17 41.76 6.57
C GLU A 4 -53.50 41.69 5.19
N GLU A 5 -53.88 42.59 4.29
CA GLU A 5 -52.91 43.16 3.33
C GLU A 5 -52.23 44.32 4.06
N VAL A 6 -51.14 44.02 4.76
CA VAL A 6 -50.18 45.04 5.17
C VAL A 6 -49.04 44.94 4.17
N ALA A 7 -48.99 45.93 3.27
CA ALA A 7 -47.83 46.26 2.49
C ALA A 7 -46.63 46.42 3.43
N ASN A 8 -45.56 45.65 3.20
CA ASN A 8 -44.25 45.99 3.71
C ASN A 8 -43.40 46.37 2.49
N ASP A 9 -43.18 47.67 2.34
CA ASP A 9 -42.31 48.27 1.34
C ASP A 9 -40.87 47.73 1.48
N GLY A 10 -40.35 47.13 0.41
CA GLY A 10 -39.16 47.70 -0.21
C GLY A 10 -37.78 47.11 0.06
N ASN A 11 -37.60 45.94 0.69
CA ASN A 11 -36.24 45.36 0.81
C ASN A 11 -36.14 43.82 0.95
N SER A 12 -37.18 43.06 0.58
CA SER A 12 -37.04 41.59 0.57
C SER A 12 -36.27 41.12 -0.67
N ILE A 13 -35.30 40.24 -0.46
CA ILE A 13 -34.53 39.65 -1.57
C ILE A 13 -35.50 38.77 -2.39
N PRO A 14 -35.66 39.02 -3.71
CA PRO A 14 -36.55 38.22 -4.54
C PRO A 14 -36.05 36.77 -4.61
N MET A 15 -36.95 35.82 -4.37
CA MET A 15 -36.64 34.39 -4.40
C MET A 15 -36.65 33.90 -5.85
N GLU A 16 -35.50 34.03 -6.51
CA GLU A 16 -35.28 33.62 -7.89
C GLU A 16 -34.20 32.54 -7.95
N GLY A 17 -34.36 31.55 -8.83
CA GLY A 17 -33.37 30.50 -9.03
C GLY A 17 -33.97 29.19 -9.50
N GLU A 18 -33.09 28.28 -9.90
CA GLU A 18 -33.44 26.90 -10.23
C GLU A 18 -33.71 26.10 -8.95
N ASP A 19 -34.79 25.34 -8.92
CA ASP A 19 -35.06 24.40 -7.83
C ASP A 19 -34.16 23.17 -7.95
N ILE A 20 -33.23 23.03 -7.00
CA ILE A 20 -32.25 21.95 -6.98
C ILE A 20 -32.61 20.83 -6.00
N THR A 21 -33.81 20.86 -5.38
CA THR A 21 -34.19 19.75 -4.49
C THR A 21 -34.51 18.48 -5.29
N PRO A 22 -34.17 17.29 -4.77
CA PRO A 22 -34.54 16.04 -5.41
C PRO A 22 -36.06 15.87 -5.58
N LYS A 23 -36.85 16.47 -4.68
CA LYS A 23 -38.32 16.39 -4.69
C LYS A 23 -38.98 17.48 -5.55
N LYS A 24 -38.21 18.43 -6.08
CA LYS A 24 -38.70 19.61 -6.81
C LYS A 24 -39.84 20.34 -6.08
N ASP A 25 -39.62 20.58 -4.78
CA ASP A 25 -40.57 21.19 -3.84
C ASP A 25 -40.32 22.70 -3.59
N GLY A 26 -39.40 23.30 -4.34
CA GLY A 26 -38.96 24.67 -4.16
C GLY A 26 -38.32 24.93 -2.79
N GLY A 27 -37.76 23.90 -2.16
CA GLY A 27 -37.14 23.97 -0.85
C GLY A 27 -35.78 24.66 -0.84
N VAL A 28 -35.03 24.50 -1.93
CA VAL A 28 -33.70 25.06 -2.14
C VAL A 28 -33.63 25.60 -3.57
N LEU A 29 -33.60 26.92 -3.70
CA LEU A 29 -33.43 27.57 -5.01
C LEU A 29 -31.99 28.06 -5.14
N LYS A 30 -31.38 27.81 -6.30
CA LYS A 30 -30.02 28.23 -6.61
C LYS A 30 -30.01 29.24 -7.75
N LEU A 31 -29.28 30.34 -7.56
CA LEU A 31 -29.00 31.34 -8.59
C LEU A 31 -27.49 31.51 -8.72
N VAL A 32 -26.92 31.11 -9.86
CA VAL A 32 -25.50 31.31 -10.14
C VAL A 32 -25.25 32.80 -10.40
N LYS A 33 -24.31 33.39 -9.66
CA LYS A 33 -23.86 34.79 -9.81
C LYS A 33 -22.57 34.89 -10.61
N LYS A 34 -21.71 33.89 -10.49
CA LYS A 34 -20.48 33.75 -11.26
C LYS A 34 -20.27 32.27 -11.53
N GLU A 35 -20.09 31.92 -12.79
CA GLU A 35 -19.77 30.57 -13.21
C GLU A 35 -18.41 30.12 -12.67
N GLY A 36 -18.33 28.84 -12.28
CA GLY A 36 -17.07 28.18 -11.96
C GLY A 36 -16.37 27.62 -13.20
N THR A 37 -15.31 26.86 -12.96
CA THR A 37 -14.51 26.19 -13.99
C THR A 37 -14.43 24.69 -13.73
N GLY A 38 -14.02 23.92 -14.75
CA GLY A 38 -13.97 22.46 -14.68
C GLY A 38 -15.33 21.80 -14.92
N THR A 39 -15.30 20.47 -15.00
CA THR A 39 -16.47 19.61 -15.22
C THR A 39 -16.84 18.79 -13.99
N GLU A 40 -15.95 18.72 -13.00
CA GLU A 40 -16.18 17.96 -11.78
C GLU A 40 -17.01 18.76 -10.78
N LEU A 41 -17.83 18.02 -10.03
CA LEU A 41 -18.64 18.54 -8.93
C LEU A 41 -18.25 17.80 -7.64
N PRO A 42 -18.34 18.44 -6.47
CA PRO A 42 -18.18 17.78 -5.18
C PRO A 42 -19.13 16.58 -5.02
N MET A 43 -18.65 15.50 -4.42
CA MET A 43 -19.40 14.29 -4.13
C MET A 43 -19.57 14.11 -2.62
N THR A 44 -20.54 13.28 -2.22
CA THR A 44 -20.74 12.94 -0.81
C THR A 44 -19.43 12.38 -0.21
N GLY A 45 -18.99 12.97 0.90
CA GLY A 45 -17.74 12.64 1.59
C GLY A 45 -16.55 13.53 1.21
N ASP A 46 -16.63 14.29 0.11
CA ASP A 46 -15.56 15.23 -0.23
C ASP A 46 -15.46 16.33 0.84
N LYS A 47 -14.22 16.72 1.15
CA LYS A 47 -13.96 17.91 1.96
C LYS A 47 -14.02 19.12 1.03
N VAL A 48 -14.94 20.02 1.30
CA VAL A 48 -15.18 21.24 0.51
C VAL A 48 -14.71 22.47 1.27
N PHE A 49 -14.22 23.49 0.56
CA PHE A 49 -13.77 24.74 1.15
C PHE A 49 -14.48 25.91 0.49
N VAL A 50 -15.19 26.69 1.29
CA VAL A 50 -16.05 27.76 0.81
C VAL A 50 -15.85 29.07 1.58
N HIS A 51 -16.11 30.18 0.91
CA HIS A 51 -16.56 31.38 1.62
C HIS A 51 -18.07 31.53 1.53
N TYR A 52 -18.67 32.13 2.56
CA TYR A 52 -20.09 32.43 2.55
C TYR A 52 -20.46 33.71 3.28
N VAL A 53 -21.63 34.22 2.93
CA VAL A 53 -22.38 35.25 3.66
C VAL A 53 -23.80 34.73 3.82
N GLY A 54 -24.29 34.63 5.06
CA GLY A 54 -25.64 34.22 5.40
C GLY A 54 -26.49 35.38 5.89
N THR A 55 -27.63 35.62 5.23
CA THR A 55 -28.58 36.67 5.56
C THR A 55 -30.00 36.14 5.69
N LEU A 56 -30.84 36.83 6.45
CA LEU A 56 -32.29 36.67 6.39
C LEU A 56 -32.84 37.25 5.07
N LEU A 57 -34.11 36.97 4.76
CA LEU A 57 -34.77 37.49 3.55
C LEU A 57 -34.86 39.02 3.49
N ASP A 58 -34.82 39.69 4.65
CA ASP A 58 -34.78 41.16 4.75
C ASP A 58 -33.38 41.76 4.56
N GLY A 59 -32.37 40.91 4.30
CA GLY A 59 -30.97 41.30 4.11
C GLY A 59 -30.14 41.33 5.40
N THR A 60 -30.73 41.10 6.58
CA THR A 60 -29.99 41.07 7.84
C THR A 60 -28.97 39.95 7.87
N GLN A 61 -27.68 40.29 7.89
CA GLN A 61 -26.60 39.31 7.99
C GLN A 61 -26.57 38.69 9.40
N PHE A 62 -26.56 37.36 9.48
CA PHE A 62 -26.42 36.63 10.74
C PHE A 62 -25.05 35.96 10.90
N ASP A 63 -24.37 35.65 9.79
CA ASP A 63 -23.06 35.00 9.79
C ASP A 63 -22.30 35.20 8.47
N SER A 64 -20.97 35.29 8.52
CA SER A 64 -20.11 35.28 7.33
C SER A 64 -18.73 34.74 7.66
N SER A 65 -18.20 33.88 6.79
CA SER A 65 -16.79 33.46 6.89
C SER A 65 -15.82 34.51 6.37
N ARG A 66 -16.27 35.48 5.56
CA ARG A 66 -15.42 36.56 5.06
C ARG A 66 -15.02 37.52 6.17
N ASP A 67 -15.93 37.79 7.11
CA ASP A 67 -15.67 38.61 8.30
C ASP A 67 -14.60 37.98 9.21
N ARG A 68 -14.44 36.64 9.13
CA ARG A 68 -13.42 35.90 9.86
C ARG A 68 -12.07 35.83 9.11
N GLY A 69 -12.04 36.15 7.83
CA GLY A 69 -10.84 36.07 7.00
C GLY A 69 -10.38 34.65 6.67
N GLU A 70 -11.12 33.62 7.06
CA GLU A 70 -10.75 32.21 6.87
C GLU A 70 -11.85 31.45 6.12
N LYS A 71 -11.43 30.57 5.20
CA LYS A 71 -12.35 29.67 4.49
C LYS A 71 -13.01 28.73 5.49
N PHE A 72 -14.28 28.43 5.28
CA PHE A 72 -14.98 27.39 6.03
C PHE A 72 -14.86 26.06 5.29
N SER A 73 -14.49 24.99 6.00
CA SER A 73 -14.41 23.64 5.43
C SER A 73 -15.33 22.67 6.14
N PHE A 74 -15.96 21.78 5.39
CA PHE A 74 -16.82 20.71 5.93
C PHE A 74 -16.83 19.49 4.99
N GLU A 75 -17.30 18.35 5.48
CA GLU A 75 -17.54 17.14 4.68
C GLU A 75 -18.94 17.17 4.08
N LEU A 76 -19.02 17.12 2.75
CA LEU A 76 -20.27 17.22 2.02
C LEU A 76 -21.15 15.99 2.21
N GLY A 77 -22.44 16.17 2.46
CA GLY A 77 -23.42 15.07 2.54
C GLY A 77 -23.33 14.23 3.81
N LYS A 78 -22.58 14.69 4.83
CA LYS A 78 -22.43 14.05 6.14
C LYS A 78 -23.31 14.70 7.23
N GLY A 79 -24.11 15.70 6.88
CA GLY A 79 -24.98 16.41 7.83
C GLY A 79 -24.22 17.32 8.80
N GLN A 80 -22.98 17.72 8.46
CA GLN A 80 -22.22 18.73 9.23
C GLN A 80 -22.79 20.15 9.05
N VAL A 81 -23.57 20.36 7.99
CA VAL A 81 -24.21 21.62 7.63
C VAL A 81 -25.72 21.42 7.44
N ILE A 82 -26.46 22.51 7.23
CA ILE A 82 -27.89 22.41 6.93
C ILE A 82 -28.14 21.66 5.62
N LYS A 83 -29.28 20.97 5.51
CA LYS A 83 -29.64 20.16 4.33
C LYS A 83 -29.54 20.93 3.02
N ALA A 84 -29.89 22.21 3.03
CA ALA A 84 -29.80 23.06 1.85
C ALA A 84 -28.36 23.24 1.34
N TRP A 85 -27.37 23.26 2.23
CA TRP A 85 -25.96 23.34 1.86
C TRP A 85 -25.45 22.03 1.28
N ASP A 86 -25.81 20.89 1.87
CA ASP A 86 -25.47 19.57 1.33
C ASP A 86 -26.00 19.40 -0.10
N ILE A 87 -27.20 19.92 -0.39
CA ILE A 87 -27.78 19.92 -1.74
C ILE A 87 -27.11 20.98 -2.63
N GLY A 88 -26.95 22.20 -2.13
CA GLY A 88 -26.46 23.34 -2.91
C GLY A 88 -25.01 23.19 -3.36
N VAL A 89 -24.10 22.91 -2.43
CA VAL A 89 -22.66 22.85 -2.70
C VAL A 89 -22.31 21.67 -3.60
N ALA A 90 -23.06 20.56 -3.54
CA ALA A 90 -22.92 19.43 -4.46
C ALA A 90 -23.16 19.78 -5.94
N THR A 91 -23.81 20.91 -6.23
CA THR A 91 -24.06 21.38 -7.60
C THR A 91 -23.05 22.42 -8.08
N MET A 92 -22.10 22.82 -7.23
CA MET A 92 -21.19 23.93 -7.53
C MET A 92 -19.91 23.46 -8.22
N ARG A 93 -19.40 24.28 -9.14
CA ARG A 93 -18.06 24.13 -9.72
C ARG A 93 -17.01 24.93 -8.95
N VAL A 94 -15.74 24.55 -9.08
CA VAL A 94 -14.63 25.32 -8.49
C VAL A 94 -14.61 26.74 -9.05
N GLY A 95 -14.59 27.73 -8.14
CA GLY A 95 -14.64 29.16 -8.45
C GLY A 95 -16.05 29.74 -8.63
N GLU A 96 -17.10 28.90 -8.58
CA GLU A 96 -18.48 29.33 -8.72
C GLU A 96 -18.91 30.16 -7.50
N ILE A 97 -19.68 31.23 -7.76
CA ILE A 97 -20.39 31.99 -6.73
C ILE A 97 -21.88 31.84 -7.00
N CYS A 98 -22.63 31.30 -6.05
CA CYS A 98 -24.09 31.19 -6.15
C CYS A 98 -24.81 31.82 -4.95
N GLN A 99 -26.07 32.16 -5.14
CA GLN A 99 -27.01 32.43 -4.05
C GLN A 99 -27.93 31.21 -3.87
N LEU A 100 -28.07 30.75 -2.62
CA LEU A 100 -28.97 29.70 -2.20
C LEU A 100 -30.09 30.29 -1.34
N PHE A 101 -31.34 30.04 -1.73
CA PHE A 101 -32.52 30.37 -0.94
C PHE A 101 -33.03 29.10 -0.26
N CYS A 102 -32.98 29.08 1.06
CA CYS A 102 -33.17 27.88 1.86
C CYS A 102 -34.45 28.00 2.69
N LYS A 103 -35.50 27.26 2.32
CA LYS A 103 -36.72 27.19 3.15
C LYS A 103 -36.42 26.55 4.51
N PRO A 104 -37.22 26.83 5.56
CA PRO A 104 -36.94 26.38 6.92
C PRO A 104 -36.74 24.87 7.06
N MET A 105 -37.52 24.07 6.34
CA MET A 105 -37.44 22.60 6.36
C MET A 105 -36.10 22.02 5.85
N TYR A 106 -35.35 22.80 5.07
CA TYR A 106 -33.98 22.50 4.61
C TYR A 106 -32.91 23.30 5.39
N ALA A 107 -33.31 24.09 6.38
CA ALA A 107 -32.47 24.89 7.27
C ALA A 107 -32.72 24.50 8.75
N TYR A 108 -33.11 25.45 9.61
CA TYR A 108 -33.28 25.24 11.05
C TYR A 108 -34.74 25.00 11.51
N GLY A 109 -35.68 24.90 10.55
CA GLY A 109 -37.08 24.54 10.81
C GLY A 109 -37.80 25.47 11.78
N ALA A 110 -38.81 24.92 12.48
CA ALA A 110 -39.65 25.65 13.43
C ALA A 110 -38.90 26.06 14.72
N ALA A 111 -37.76 25.44 15.02
CA ALA A 111 -36.96 25.81 16.18
C ALA A 111 -36.12 27.07 15.93
N GLY A 112 -35.65 27.26 14.70
CA GLY A 112 -34.65 28.29 14.38
C GLY A 112 -33.29 27.99 15.04
N SER A 113 -32.46 29.01 15.17
CA SER A 113 -31.20 28.98 15.94
C SER A 113 -31.04 30.30 16.70
N PRO A 114 -31.74 30.46 17.84
CA PRO A 114 -31.71 31.70 18.61
C PRO A 114 -30.31 32.03 19.14
N PRO A 115 -29.96 33.33 19.28
CA PRO A 115 -30.79 34.50 19.00
C PRO A 115 -30.75 34.96 17.54
N LYS A 116 -29.87 34.38 16.70
CA LYS A 116 -29.56 34.91 15.37
C LYS A 116 -30.57 34.53 14.29
N ILE A 117 -31.13 33.33 14.37
CA ILE A 117 -32.02 32.78 13.37
C ILE A 117 -33.39 32.50 14.01
N PRO A 118 -34.46 33.19 13.60
CA PRO A 118 -35.78 32.99 14.16
C PRO A 118 -36.42 31.65 13.71
N PRO A 119 -37.45 31.18 14.43
CA PRO A 119 -38.32 30.11 13.98
C PRO A 119 -38.84 30.29 12.55
N ASN A 120 -38.85 29.22 11.76
CA ASN A 120 -39.38 29.21 10.39
C ASN A 120 -38.75 30.26 9.45
N ALA A 121 -37.50 30.65 9.70
CA ALA A 121 -36.79 31.59 8.84
C ALA A 121 -36.36 30.95 7.52
N THR A 122 -36.64 31.64 6.41
CA THR A 122 -35.95 31.38 5.14
C THR A 122 -34.62 32.11 5.15
N LEU A 123 -33.55 31.38 4.83
CA LEU A 123 -32.20 31.91 4.79
C LEU A 123 -31.74 32.13 3.35
N VAL A 124 -30.93 33.15 3.14
CA VAL A 124 -30.23 33.41 1.88
C VAL A 124 -28.74 33.27 2.14
N PHE A 125 -28.07 32.42 1.38
CA PHE A 125 -26.62 32.27 1.44
C PHE A 125 -26.00 32.64 0.12
N GLN A 126 -25.02 33.54 0.12
CA GLN A 126 -24.07 33.64 -0.99
C GLN A 126 -22.89 32.74 -0.69
N VAL A 127 -22.60 31.76 -1.54
CA VAL A 127 -21.53 30.77 -1.35
C VAL A 127 -20.55 30.86 -2.51
N GLU A 128 -19.25 30.84 -2.22
CA GLU A 128 -18.15 30.72 -3.19
C GLU A 128 -17.38 29.44 -2.92
N LEU A 129 -17.33 28.52 -3.89
CA LEU A 129 -16.58 27.26 -3.77
C LEU A 129 -15.15 27.45 -4.28
N PHE A 130 -14.16 27.22 -3.41
CA PHE A 130 -12.74 27.39 -3.77
C PHE A 130 -12.09 26.11 -4.24
N GLU A 131 -12.32 25.03 -3.51
CA GLU A 131 -11.71 23.73 -3.78
C GLU A 131 -12.52 22.66 -3.06
N PHE A 132 -12.39 21.45 -3.58
CA PHE A 132 -12.80 20.25 -2.89
C PHE A 132 -11.79 19.16 -3.18
N HIS A 133 -11.64 18.23 -2.26
CA HIS A 133 -10.83 17.06 -2.46
C HIS A 133 -11.52 15.85 -1.85
N GLY A 134 -11.27 14.68 -2.45
CA GLY A 134 -11.68 13.42 -1.87
C GLY A 134 -10.96 13.14 -0.55
N GLU A 135 -11.33 12.02 0.05
CA GLU A 135 -10.70 11.50 1.26
C GLU A 135 -9.36 10.87 0.92
N ASP A 136 -8.30 11.26 1.61
CA ASP A 136 -7.02 10.55 1.55
C ASP A 136 -7.08 9.33 2.46
N ILE A 137 -6.96 8.15 1.86
CA ILE A 137 -7.03 6.88 2.60
C ILE A 137 -5.65 6.31 2.94
N THR A 138 -4.59 7.07 2.70
CA THR A 138 -3.22 6.67 3.06
C THR A 138 -2.94 6.92 4.54
N GLU A 139 -2.16 6.04 5.16
CA GLU A 139 -1.81 6.14 6.59
C GLU A 139 -1.06 7.43 6.93
N ASP A 140 -0.23 7.93 5.99
CA ASP A 140 0.59 9.13 6.16
C ASP A 140 -0.08 10.42 5.65
N GLU A 141 -1.33 10.33 5.15
CA GLU A 141 -2.02 11.43 4.45
C GLU A 141 -1.15 12.07 3.34
N ASP A 142 -0.46 11.24 2.55
CA ASP A 142 0.51 11.68 1.54
C ASP A 142 -0.10 12.05 0.18
N GLY A 143 -1.44 12.03 0.11
CA GLY A 143 -2.26 12.24 -1.07
C GLY A 143 -2.08 11.15 -2.12
N GLY A 144 -1.58 9.97 -1.73
CA GLY A 144 -1.22 8.89 -2.62
C GLY A 144 -2.42 8.10 -3.15
N ILE A 145 -3.48 8.00 -2.35
CA ILE A 145 -4.73 7.34 -2.74
C ILE A 145 -5.89 8.21 -2.28
N ILE A 146 -6.56 8.87 -3.23
CA ILE A 146 -7.71 9.73 -2.96
C ILE A 146 -8.98 9.00 -3.35
N ARG A 147 -9.91 8.86 -2.40
CA ARG A 147 -11.21 8.22 -2.57
C ARG A 147 -12.32 9.26 -2.73
N ARG A 148 -13.25 9.01 -3.66
CA ARG A 148 -14.51 9.75 -3.82
C ARG A 148 -15.66 8.76 -3.92
N ILE A 149 -16.60 8.81 -2.96
CA ILE A 149 -17.66 7.82 -2.83
C ILE A 149 -18.77 8.11 -3.84
N VAL A 150 -19.08 7.15 -4.71
CA VAL A 150 -20.19 7.20 -5.69
C VAL A 150 -21.47 6.71 -5.04
N THR A 151 -21.43 5.49 -4.51
CA THR A 151 -22.52 4.84 -3.78
C THR A 151 -22.00 4.44 -2.42
N LYS A 152 -22.65 4.90 -1.35
CA LYS A 152 -22.27 4.55 0.02
C LYS A 152 -22.53 3.06 0.27
N GLY A 153 -21.58 2.38 0.90
CA GLY A 153 -21.77 1.02 1.39
C GLY A 153 -22.66 0.95 2.64
N GLU A 154 -22.84 -0.28 3.10
CA GLU A 154 -23.60 -0.62 4.29
C GLU A 154 -22.70 -1.34 5.31
N GLY A 155 -23.05 -1.20 6.58
CA GLY A 155 -22.30 -1.78 7.69
C GLY A 155 -21.15 -0.90 8.18
N TYR A 156 -20.32 -1.46 9.07
CA TYR A 156 -19.20 -0.75 9.71
C TYR A 156 -17.87 -1.51 9.59
N THR A 157 -17.91 -2.70 9.00
CA THR A 157 -16.73 -3.56 8.83
C THR A 157 -16.14 -3.35 7.46
N LYS A 158 -14.82 -3.55 7.37
CA LYS A 158 -14.04 -3.44 6.13
C LYS A 158 -13.22 -4.71 5.93
N PRO A 159 -12.85 -5.05 4.68
CA PRO A 159 -11.88 -6.11 4.41
C PRO A 159 -10.56 -5.86 5.15
N ASN A 160 -9.97 -6.90 5.72
CA ASN A 160 -8.60 -6.89 6.24
C ASN A 160 -7.65 -7.64 5.29
N GLU A 161 -6.35 -7.55 5.56
CA GLU A 161 -5.34 -8.36 4.85
C GLU A 161 -5.73 -9.84 4.90
N GLY A 162 -5.80 -10.48 3.74
CA GLY A 162 -6.24 -11.87 3.58
C GLY A 162 -7.75 -12.09 3.47
N ALA A 163 -8.58 -11.06 3.59
CA ALA A 163 -10.03 -11.17 3.38
C ALA A 163 -10.34 -11.65 1.95
N SER A 164 -11.34 -12.53 1.80
CA SER A 164 -11.88 -12.88 0.50
C SER A 164 -12.84 -11.79 0.04
N VAL A 165 -12.58 -11.17 -1.11
CA VAL A 165 -13.40 -10.08 -1.66
C VAL A 165 -14.01 -10.47 -3.01
N GLU A 166 -15.22 -9.97 -3.26
CA GLU A 166 -15.91 -10.02 -4.56
C GLU A 166 -16.13 -8.59 -5.03
N VAL A 167 -15.48 -8.22 -6.13
CA VAL A 167 -15.35 -6.83 -6.57
C VAL A 167 -15.54 -6.71 -8.07
N HIS A 168 -16.02 -5.55 -8.50
CA HIS A 168 -15.86 -5.10 -9.88
C HIS A 168 -14.80 -4.01 -9.90
N VAL A 169 -13.81 -4.13 -10.80
CA VAL A 169 -12.74 -3.15 -10.96
C VAL A 169 -12.73 -2.62 -12.39
N GLU A 170 -12.73 -1.30 -12.52
CA GLU A 170 -12.54 -0.60 -13.78
C GLU A 170 -11.34 0.34 -13.62
N GLY A 171 -10.23 0.03 -14.29
CA GLY A 171 -9.00 0.81 -14.31
C GLY A 171 -8.95 1.71 -15.55
N ASN A 172 -8.70 2.99 -15.34
CA ASN A 172 -8.60 4.02 -16.37
C ASN A 172 -7.28 4.79 -16.27
N TYR A 173 -6.67 5.07 -17.40
CA TYR A 173 -5.51 5.96 -17.52
C TYR A 173 -5.73 6.95 -18.67
N GLU A 174 -5.64 8.24 -18.38
CA GLU A 174 -5.83 9.34 -19.36
C GLU A 174 -7.13 9.22 -20.19
N GLY A 175 -8.21 8.70 -19.59
CA GLY A 175 -9.51 8.53 -20.24
C GLY A 175 -9.66 7.19 -20.96
N CYS A 176 -8.63 6.36 -21.04
CA CYS A 176 -8.68 5.01 -21.61
C CYS A 176 -8.86 3.95 -20.52
N VAL A 177 -9.95 3.18 -20.61
CA VAL A 177 -10.16 1.99 -19.77
C VAL A 177 -9.20 0.89 -20.22
N PHE A 178 -8.37 0.39 -19.29
CA PHE A 178 -7.37 -0.66 -19.54
C PHE A 178 -7.67 -1.97 -18.79
N ASP A 179 -8.51 -1.90 -17.76
CA ASP A 179 -8.98 -3.06 -16.99
C ASP A 179 -10.47 -2.86 -16.67
N ASP A 180 -11.30 -3.88 -16.87
CA ASP A 180 -12.74 -3.87 -16.61
C ASP A 180 -13.19 -5.32 -16.44
N ARG A 181 -13.40 -5.75 -15.19
CA ARG A 181 -13.78 -7.13 -14.87
C ARG A 181 -14.26 -7.29 -13.43
N ASP A 182 -15.04 -8.34 -13.24
CA ASP A 182 -15.37 -8.88 -11.93
C ASP A 182 -14.25 -9.82 -11.45
N LEU A 183 -13.87 -9.69 -10.18
CA LEU A 183 -12.83 -10.49 -9.54
C LEU A 183 -13.31 -11.04 -8.20
N LYS A 184 -12.89 -12.26 -7.91
CA LYS A 184 -12.94 -12.86 -6.58
C LYS A 184 -11.54 -13.28 -6.16
N PHE A 185 -11.00 -12.65 -5.13
CA PHE A 185 -9.62 -12.88 -4.70
C PHE A 185 -9.42 -12.59 -3.21
N GLU A 186 -8.24 -12.93 -2.68
CA GLU A 186 -7.85 -12.53 -1.33
C GLU A 186 -7.07 -11.22 -1.35
N VAL A 187 -7.40 -10.29 -0.46
CA VAL A 187 -6.59 -9.09 -0.23
C VAL A 187 -5.17 -9.51 0.18
N GLY A 188 -4.16 -8.95 -0.47
CA GLY A 188 -2.76 -9.36 -0.42
C GLY A 188 -2.29 -10.13 -1.66
N ASP A 189 -3.19 -10.41 -2.62
CA ASP A 189 -2.92 -11.19 -3.83
C ASP A 189 -3.21 -10.44 -5.15
N GLY A 190 -3.40 -9.12 -5.07
CA GLY A 190 -3.73 -8.27 -6.23
C GLY A 190 -2.66 -8.29 -7.32
N ASP A 191 -1.37 -8.32 -6.95
CA ASP A 191 -0.23 -8.35 -7.90
C ASP A 191 -0.34 -9.51 -8.91
N SER A 192 -0.78 -10.67 -8.45
CA SER A 192 -0.96 -11.86 -9.31
C SER A 192 -2.08 -11.73 -10.36
N LEU A 193 -2.96 -10.75 -10.15
CA LEU A 193 -4.09 -10.43 -10.99
C LEU A 193 -3.83 -9.15 -11.79
N ASP A 194 -2.60 -8.66 -11.84
CA ASP A 194 -2.21 -7.39 -12.46
C ASP A 194 -2.86 -6.16 -11.79
N LEU A 195 -3.23 -6.24 -10.51
CA LEU A 195 -3.74 -5.10 -9.75
C LEU A 195 -2.60 -4.36 -9.03
N PRO A 196 -2.56 -3.02 -9.06
CA PRO A 196 -1.58 -2.27 -8.30
C PRO A 196 -1.90 -2.29 -6.79
N PRO A 197 -0.91 -2.13 -5.89
CA PRO A 197 -1.09 -2.23 -4.44
C PRO A 197 -2.11 -1.22 -3.88
N GLY A 198 -2.29 -0.08 -4.54
CA GLY A 198 -3.29 0.92 -4.18
C GLY A 198 -4.73 0.43 -4.30
N VAL A 199 -5.02 -0.53 -5.21
CA VAL A 199 -6.35 -1.14 -5.31
C VAL A 199 -6.65 -1.98 -4.07
N GLU A 200 -5.67 -2.71 -3.56
CA GLU A 200 -5.87 -3.52 -2.35
C GLU A 200 -6.01 -2.65 -1.10
N LYS A 201 -5.22 -1.57 -1.00
CA LYS A 201 -5.41 -0.54 0.04
C LYS A 201 -6.79 0.13 -0.06
N ALA A 202 -7.26 0.42 -1.27
CA ALA A 202 -8.60 0.95 -1.50
C ALA A 202 -9.68 0.01 -0.96
N LEU A 203 -9.59 -1.29 -1.26
CA LEU A 203 -10.54 -2.29 -0.77
C LEU A 203 -10.59 -2.35 0.77
N GLN A 204 -9.45 -2.22 1.45
CA GLN A 204 -9.40 -2.19 2.92
C GLN A 204 -10.05 -0.92 3.52
N ALA A 205 -10.28 0.12 2.72
CA ALA A 205 -10.98 1.34 3.14
C ALA A 205 -12.50 1.31 2.90
N MET A 206 -12.99 0.38 2.08
CA MET A 206 -14.38 0.31 1.60
C MET A 206 -15.33 -0.49 2.50
N GLU A 207 -16.60 -0.10 2.48
CA GLU A 207 -17.72 -0.82 3.08
C GLU A 207 -18.39 -1.77 2.06
N GLN A 208 -19.11 -2.79 2.52
CA GLN A 208 -19.81 -3.71 1.61
C GLN A 208 -20.89 -2.96 0.82
N GLY A 209 -20.97 -3.19 -0.48
CA GLY A 209 -21.88 -2.49 -1.39
C GLY A 209 -21.38 -1.11 -1.83
N GLU A 210 -20.26 -0.62 -1.29
CA GLU A 210 -19.68 0.67 -1.68
C GLU A 210 -19.20 0.64 -3.13
N GLU A 211 -19.48 1.72 -3.85
CA GLU A 211 -18.88 2.02 -5.14
C GLU A 211 -18.16 3.36 -5.03
N ALA A 212 -16.88 3.41 -5.39
CA ALA A 212 -16.07 4.61 -5.24
C ALA A 212 -15.06 4.76 -6.39
N LEU A 213 -14.69 6.01 -6.64
CA LEU A 213 -13.61 6.40 -7.53
C LEU A 213 -12.34 6.61 -6.70
N PHE A 214 -11.22 6.10 -7.20
CA PHE A 214 -9.92 6.19 -6.57
C PHE A 214 -8.93 6.81 -7.54
N THR A 215 -8.25 7.86 -7.11
CA THR A 215 -7.05 8.38 -7.79
C THR A 215 -5.83 7.80 -7.09
N ILE A 216 -5.07 6.97 -7.79
CA ILE A 216 -3.93 6.21 -7.25
C ILE A 216 -2.64 6.75 -7.88
N LYS A 217 -1.83 7.45 -7.08
CA LYS A 217 -0.53 7.99 -7.50
C LYS A 217 0.52 6.88 -7.69
N PRO A 218 1.63 7.15 -8.40
CA PRO A 218 2.61 6.12 -8.78
C PRO A 218 3.17 5.30 -7.61
N LYS A 219 3.34 5.89 -6.42
CA LYS A 219 3.78 5.18 -5.21
C LYS A 219 2.91 3.97 -4.87
N TYR A 220 1.61 4.07 -5.17
CA TYR A 220 0.61 3.03 -4.93
C TYR A 220 0.07 2.41 -6.23
N GLY A 221 0.47 2.92 -7.40
CA GLY A 221 0.14 2.39 -8.73
C GLY A 221 1.15 1.33 -9.19
N PHE A 222 1.41 1.28 -10.50
CA PHE A 222 2.43 0.41 -11.09
C PHE A 222 3.87 0.96 -10.97
N GLY A 223 4.07 2.05 -10.19
CA GLY A 223 5.38 2.61 -9.89
C GLY A 223 6.18 3.09 -11.10
N ASN A 224 7.50 3.09 -10.95
CA ASN A 224 8.45 3.54 -11.98
C ASN A 224 8.69 2.50 -13.08
N ALA A 225 8.12 1.30 -12.97
CA ALA A 225 8.19 0.29 -14.02
C ALA A 225 7.07 0.47 -15.05
N GLY A 226 5.93 1.04 -14.64
CA GLY A 226 4.71 1.02 -15.43
C GLY A 226 4.13 -0.40 -15.53
N HIS A 227 3.24 -0.62 -16.49
CA HIS A 227 2.63 -1.94 -16.71
C HIS A 227 2.53 -2.26 -18.19
N ALA A 228 3.41 -3.13 -18.68
CA ALA A 228 3.54 -3.42 -20.10
C ALA A 228 2.26 -4.01 -20.72
N LYS A 229 1.59 -4.94 -20.03
CA LYS A 229 0.35 -5.57 -20.51
C LYS A 229 -0.79 -4.57 -20.73
N PHE A 230 -0.83 -3.51 -19.92
CA PHE A 230 -1.86 -2.47 -19.98
C PHE A 230 -1.39 -1.20 -20.68
N ASN A 231 -0.17 -1.20 -21.26
CA ASN A 231 0.46 -0.03 -21.86
C ASN A 231 0.52 1.20 -20.92
N ILE A 232 0.71 0.96 -19.63
CA ILE A 232 0.82 2.04 -18.63
C ILE A 232 2.28 2.47 -18.52
N PRO A 233 2.59 3.77 -18.69
CA PRO A 233 3.96 4.27 -18.59
C PRO A 233 4.46 4.31 -17.13
N PRO A 234 5.79 4.34 -16.91
CA PRO A 234 6.39 4.68 -15.64
C PRO A 234 5.82 5.97 -15.03
N GLY A 235 5.54 5.95 -13.72
CA GLY A 235 5.11 7.17 -13.03
C GLY A 235 3.68 7.61 -13.34
N ALA A 236 2.85 6.72 -13.90
CA ALA A 236 1.44 6.98 -14.19
C ALA A 236 0.60 7.10 -12.90
N THR A 237 -0.26 8.13 -12.86
CA THR A 237 -1.37 8.22 -11.90
C THR A 237 -2.60 7.56 -12.52
N LEU A 238 -3.21 6.61 -11.80
CA LEU A 238 -4.30 5.80 -12.29
C LEU A 238 -5.62 6.25 -11.68
N GLN A 239 -6.71 6.09 -12.42
CA GLN A 239 -8.07 6.19 -11.89
C GLN A 239 -8.67 4.79 -11.82
N TYR A 240 -9.25 4.42 -10.69
CA TYR A 240 -9.98 3.17 -10.54
C TYR A 240 -11.39 3.44 -10.06
N LYS A 241 -12.38 2.89 -10.74
CA LYS A 241 -13.73 2.76 -10.20
C LYS A 241 -13.87 1.35 -9.65
N ILE A 242 -14.15 1.25 -8.35
CA ILE A 242 -14.22 -0.02 -7.65
C ILE A 242 -15.60 -0.15 -7.01
N LYS A 243 -16.23 -1.30 -7.21
CA LYS A 243 -17.45 -1.69 -6.49
C LYS A 243 -17.15 -2.93 -5.66
N LEU A 244 -17.23 -2.79 -4.34
CA LEU A 244 -17.07 -3.89 -3.40
C LEU A 244 -18.43 -4.56 -3.19
N THR A 245 -18.67 -5.70 -3.83
CA THR A 245 -19.96 -6.38 -3.79
C THR A 245 -20.16 -7.15 -2.49
N ALA A 246 -19.16 -7.93 -2.10
CA ALA A 246 -19.17 -8.73 -0.87
C ALA A 246 -17.73 -8.97 -0.39
N PHE A 247 -17.58 -9.24 0.90
CA PHE A 247 -16.33 -9.76 1.44
C PHE A 247 -16.54 -10.63 2.68
N GLU A 248 -15.55 -11.45 2.96
CA GLU A 248 -15.43 -12.21 4.21
C GLU A 248 -14.05 -11.92 4.80
N LYS A 249 -14.02 -11.37 6.02
CA LYS A 249 -12.76 -11.05 6.71
C LYS A 249 -11.93 -12.30 6.96
N ALA A 250 -10.62 -12.18 6.84
CA ALA A 250 -9.73 -13.16 7.42
C ALA A 250 -9.84 -13.10 8.94
N LYS A 251 -9.94 -14.26 9.60
CA LYS A 251 -9.85 -14.33 11.06
C LYS A 251 -8.44 -13.96 11.51
N GLU A 252 -8.35 -13.09 12.49
CA GLU A 252 -7.08 -12.76 13.11
C GLU A 252 -6.63 -13.87 14.06
N SER A 253 -5.32 -13.97 14.31
CA SER A 253 -4.76 -15.08 15.09
C SER A 253 -5.34 -15.19 16.51
N TRP A 254 -5.81 -14.09 17.10
CA TRP A 254 -6.40 -14.07 18.45
C TRP A 254 -7.91 -14.33 18.45
N GLU A 255 -8.58 -14.26 17.30
CA GLU A 255 -10.01 -14.56 17.17
C GLU A 255 -10.29 -16.06 17.08
N MET A 256 -9.25 -16.86 16.79
CA MET A 256 -9.35 -18.31 16.68
C MET A 256 -8.87 -19.00 17.94
N ASN A 257 -9.65 -19.97 18.40
CA ASN A 257 -9.18 -20.92 19.40
C ASN A 257 -8.21 -21.95 18.79
N THR A 258 -7.54 -22.73 19.64
CA THR A 258 -6.53 -23.72 19.24
C THR A 258 -7.05 -24.74 18.21
N SER A 259 -8.27 -25.26 18.40
CA SER A 259 -8.88 -26.22 17.48
C SER A 259 -9.13 -25.57 16.10
N GLU A 260 -9.67 -24.35 16.09
CA GLU A 260 -9.90 -23.60 14.85
C GLU A 260 -8.57 -23.30 14.13
N LYS A 261 -7.52 -22.90 14.85
CA LYS A 261 -6.19 -22.67 14.26
C LYS A 261 -5.65 -23.92 13.57
N LEU A 262 -5.81 -25.09 14.18
CA LEU A 262 -5.38 -26.37 13.59
C LEU A 262 -6.18 -26.71 12.33
N GLU A 263 -7.49 -26.55 12.35
CA GLU A 263 -8.36 -26.77 11.19
C GLU A 263 -8.04 -25.80 10.05
N GLN A 264 -7.94 -24.49 10.34
CA GLN A 264 -7.60 -23.47 9.35
C GLN A 264 -6.19 -23.69 8.78
N SER A 265 -5.23 -24.12 9.60
CA SER A 265 -3.88 -24.46 9.15
C SER A 265 -3.87 -25.55 8.09
N VAL A 266 -4.76 -26.55 8.18
CA VAL A 266 -4.91 -27.59 7.17
C VAL A 266 -5.43 -27.00 5.85
N ILE A 267 -6.47 -26.17 5.92
CA ILE A 267 -7.09 -25.54 4.75
C ILE A 267 -6.07 -24.65 4.00
N VAL A 268 -5.38 -23.76 4.70
CA VAL A 268 -4.40 -22.87 4.07
C VAL A 268 -3.17 -23.64 3.57
N LYS A 269 -2.79 -24.76 4.21
CA LYS A 269 -1.73 -25.64 3.70
C LYS A 269 -2.10 -26.24 2.35
N GLU A 270 -3.34 -26.71 2.20
CA GLU A 270 -3.85 -27.25 0.94
C GLU A 270 -3.90 -26.18 -0.14
N LYS A 271 -4.41 -24.98 0.20
CA LYS A 271 -4.43 -23.83 -0.69
C LYS A 271 -3.03 -23.41 -1.15
N GLY A 272 -2.08 -23.30 -0.21
CA GLY A 272 -0.68 -23.02 -0.53
C GLY A 272 -0.06 -24.08 -1.43
N THR A 273 -0.43 -25.35 -1.24
CA THR A 273 0.03 -26.46 -2.08
C THR A 273 -0.52 -26.36 -3.50
N GLN A 274 -1.77 -25.92 -3.64
CA GLN A 274 -2.37 -25.66 -4.96
C GLN A 274 -1.65 -24.51 -5.66
N TYR A 275 -1.45 -23.36 -4.99
CA TYR A 275 -0.67 -22.25 -5.55
C TYR A 275 0.74 -22.66 -5.95
N PHE A 276 1.41 -23.50 -5.15
CA PHE A 276 2.74 -24.00 -5.49
C PHE A 276 2.73 -24.83 -6.78
N LYS A 277 1.73 -25.69 -6.97
CA LYS A 277 1.55 -26.49 -8.20
C LYS A 277 1.29 -25.61 -9.42
N ASP A 278 0.56 -24.52 -9.23
CA ASP A 278 0.22 -23.55 -10.29
C ASP A 278 1.40 -22.59 -10.59
N GLY A 279 2.56 -22.78 -9.96
CA GLY A 279 3.76 -21.94 -10.16
C GLY A 279 3.71 -20.60 -9.42
N LYS A 280 2.68 -20.37 -8.60
CA LYS A 280 2.45 -19.13 -7.86
C LYS A 280 3.14 -19.15 -6.50
N TYR A 281 4.48 -19.15 -6.52
CA TYR A 281 5.29 -19.37 -5.32
C TYR A 281 5.16 -18.29 -4.25
N LYS A 282 4.97 -17.02 -4.62
CA LYS A 282 4.73 -15.92 -3.67
C LYS A 282 3.43 -16.15 -2.89
N GLN A 283 2.34 -16.48 -3.60
CA GLN A 283 1.04 -16.78 -3.01
C GLN A 283 1.10 -18.00 -2.08
N ALA A 284 1.78 -19.06 -2.53
CA ALA A 284 2.02 -20.24 -1.72
C ALA A 284 2.72 -19.89 -0.40
N ALA A 285 3.77 -19.07 -0.47
CA ALA A 285 4.49 -18.61 0.72
C ALA A 285 3.60 -17.81 1.69
N VAL A 286 2.72 -16.94 1.20
CA VAL A 286 1.76 -16.20 2.05
C VAL A 286 0.87 -17.17 2.84
N GLN A 287 0.33 -18.20 2.18
CA GLN A 287 -0.53 -19.19 2.86
C GLN A 287 0.22 -19.99 3.93
N TYR A 288 1.46 -20.41 3.65
CA TYR A 288 2.26 -21.13 4.65
C TYR A 288 2.74 -20.25 5.81
N LYS A 289 2.98 -18.95 5.58
CA LYS A 289 3.30 -17.99 6.65
C LYS A 289 2.15 -17.85 7.66
N ARG A 290 0.89 -17.92 7.21
CA ARG A 290 -0.27 -17.90 8.12
C ARG A 290 -0.22 -19.05 9.13
N ILE A 291 0.14 -20.26 8.68
CA ILE A 291 0.29 -21.44 9.57
C ILE A 291 1.34 -21.17 10.65
N VAL A 292 2.50 -20.65 10.25
CA VAL A 292 3.57 -20.32 11.20
C VAL A 292 3.07 -19.28 12.19
N SER A 293 2.49 -18.18 11.70
CA SER A 293 1.96 -17.09 12.54
C SER A 293 0.93 -17.57 13.55
N TRP A 294 0.03 -18.48 13.18
CA TRP A 294 -1.03 -18.97 14.07
C TRP A 294 -0.51 -19.94 15.15
N LEU A 295 0.52 -20.72 14.83
CA LEU A 295 0.97 -21.85 15.66
C LEU A 295 2.32 -21.62 16.36
N GLU A 296 3.10 -20.59 16.01
CA GLU A 296 4.45 -20.38 16.55
C GLU A 296 4.45 -20.06 18.04
N HIS A 297 3.49 -19.25 18.50
CA HIS A 297 3.37 -18.81 19.90
C HIS A 297 2.31 -19.56 20.71
N GLU A 298 1.73 -20.63 20.16
CA GLU A 298 0.73 -21.39 20.90
C GLU A 298 1.41 -22.34 21.90
N SER A 299 1.56 -21.89 23.14
CA SER A 299 2.17 -22.65 24.24
C SER A 299 1.17 -23.51 25.03
N SER A 300 -0.12 -23.42 24.71
CA SER A 300 -1.21 -24.02 25.49
C SER A 300 -1.56 -25.46 25.08
N LEU A 301 -0.87 -26.00 24.07
CA LEU A 301 -1.14 -27.30 23.47
C LEU A 301 -0.64 -28.45 24.35
N GLN A 302 -1.41 -29.54 24.43
CA GLN A 302 -0.99 -30.76 25.12
C GLN A 302 -1.39 -32.01 24.30
N GLY A 303 -0.57 -33.05 24.39
CA GLY A 303 -0.89 -34.36 23.82
C GLY A 303 -1.02 -34.35 22.28
N GLU A 304 -2.14 -34.87 21.77
CA GLU A 304 -2.34 -35.05 20.31
C GLU A 304 -2.37 -33.73 19.53
N GLU A 305 -2.83 -32.65 20.16
CA GLU A 305 -2.89 -31.33 19.51
C GLU A 305 -1.50 -30.72 19.33
N GLU A 306 -0.59 -30.93 20.29
CA GLU A 306 0.79 -30.46 20.22
C GLU A 306 1.54 -31.15 19.07
N GLU A 307 1.37 -32.46 18.93
CA GLU A 307 1.96 -33.22 17.82
C GLU A 307 1.39 -32.79 16.46
N LYS A 308 0.08 -32.54 16.37
CA LYS A 308 -0.54 -31.99 15.14
C LYS A 308 0.01 -30.60 14.80
N ALA A 309 0.12 -29.71 15.78
CA ALA A 309 0.67 -28.37 15.58
C ALA A 309 2.14 -28.43 15.15
N LYS A 310 2.95 -29.29 15.78
CA LYS A 310 4.35 -29.52 15.42
C LYS A 310 4.48 -30.03 13.98
N ALA A 311 3.66 -31.01 13.59
CA ALA A 311 3.66 -31.55 12.23
C ALA A 311 3.25 -30.48 11.18
N LEU A 312 2.27 -29.64 11.50
CA LEU A 312 1.84 -28.53 10.64
C LEU A 312 2.92 -27.46 10.49
N ARG A 313 3.57 -27.04 11.59
CA ARG A 313 4.69 -26.09 11.55
C ARG A 313 5.87 -26.63 10.74
N LEU A 314 6.24 -27.89 10.95
CA LEU A 314 7.29 -28.55 10.18
C LEU A 314 6.96 -28.55 8.68
N ALA A 315 5.73 -28.93 8.32
CA ALA A 315 5.28 -28.90 6.92
C ALA A 315 5.28 -27.48 6.32
N ALA A 316 4.87 -26.48 7.09
CA ALA A 316 4.85 -25.08 6.67
C ALA A 316 6.27 -24.57 6.37
N HIS A 317 7.23 -24.76 7.29
CA HIS A 317 8.62 -24.35 7.08
C HIS A 317 9.30 -25.10 5.92
N LEU A 318 9.03 -26.40 5.77
CA LEU A 318 9.49 -27.15 4.61
C LEU A 318 8.91 -26.60 3.30
N ASN A 319 7.63 -26.26 3.26
CA ASN A 319 7.05 -25.71 2.03
C ASN A 319 7.50 -24.27 1.76
N LEU A 320 7.68 -23.44 2.79
CA LEU A 320 8.24 -22.10 2.69
C LEU A 320 9.65 -22.12 2.11
N SER A 321 10.55 -22.95 2.66
CA SER A 321 11.91 -23.08 2.13
C SER A 321 11.90 -23.46 0.65
N MET A 322 11.00 -24.35 0.22
CA MET A 322 10.84 -24.70 -1.19
C MET A 322 10.33 -23.53 -2.04
N CYS A 323 9.37 -22.74 -1.54
CA CYS A 323 8.87 -21.54 -2.23
C CYS A 323 10.01 -20.54 -2.44
N TYR A 324 10.80 -20.28 -1.40
CA TYR A 324 11.90 -19.32 -1.45
C TYR A 324 13.06 -19.77 -2.35
N LEU A 325 13.38 -21.07 -2.38
CA LEU A 325 14.30 -21.61 -3.38
C LEU A 325 13.81 -21.38 -4.81
N LYS A 326 12.50 -21.52 -5.07
CA LYS A 326 11.90 -21.23 -6.38
C LYS A 326 11.88 -19.74 -6.73
N LEU A 327 11.76 -18.87 -5.72
CA LEU A 327 11.84 -17.42 -5.85
C LEU A 327 13.28 -16.88 -5.92
N GLN A 328 14.29 -17.75 -5.78
CA GLN A 328 15.71 -17.36 -5.71
C GLN A 328 16.04 -16.43 -4.53
N GLU A 329 15.36 -16.64 -3.41
CA GLU A 329 15.58 -15.93 -2.15
C GLU A 329 16.26 -16.88 -1.13
N PRO A 330 17.59 -17.03 -1.16
CA PRO A 330 18.25 -18.07 -0.38
C PRO A 330 18.28 -17.80 1.14
N ASN A 331 18.29 -16.53 1.58
CA ASN A 331 18.29 -16.20 3.01
C ASN A 331 16.98 -16.67 3.71
N PRO A 332 15.77 -16.28 3.23
CA PRO A 332 14.53 -16.81 3.81
C PRO A 332 14.39 -18.33 3.68
N ALA A 333 14.96 -18.93 2.62
CA ALA A 333 14.96 -20.38 2.46
C ALA A 333 15.78 -21.07 3.56
N LEU A 334 16.97 -20.54 3.87
CA LEU A 334 17.86 -21.04 4.92
C LEU A 334 17.20 -20.93 6.29
N GLU A 335 16.65 -19.78 6.64
CA GLU A 335 15.97 -19.55 7.94
C GLU A 335 14.83 -20.55 8.16
N ASN A 336 14.02 -20.80 7.14
CA ASN A 336 12.94 -21.78 7.22
C ASN A 336 13.45 -23.22 7.33
N CYS A 337 14.60 -23.56 6.72
CA CYS A 337 15.20 -24.87 6.93
C CYS A 337 15.72 -25.04 8.36
N ASP A 338 16.34 -24.00 8.94
CA ASP A 338 16.77 -24.03 10.34
C ASP A 338 15.59 -24.23 11.30
N LYS A 339 14.48 -23.49 11.08
CA LYS A 339 13.24 -23.70 11.84
C LYS A 339 12.64 -25.09 11.67
N ALA A 340 12.70 -25.68 10.48
CA ALA A 340 12.29 -27.07 10.28
C ALA A 340 13.18 -28.05 11.05
N LEU A 341 14.50 -27.80 11.13
CA LEU A 341 15.45 -28.64 11.85
C LEU A 341 15.39 -28.47 13.38
N GLU A 342 14.97 -27.31 13.88
CA GLU A 342 14.61 -27.14 15.29
C GLU A 342 13.46 -28.09 15.70
N LEU A 343 12.51 -28.37 14.78
CA LEU A 343 11.37 -29.26 15.02
C LEU A 343 11.71 -30.75 14.77
N ASP A 344 12.51 -31.02 13.74
CA ASP A 344 12.98 -32.35 13.35
C ASP A 344 14.42 -32.27 12.83
N ALA A 345 15.39 -32.46 13.73
CA ALA A 345 16.81 -32.29 13.46
C ALA A 345 17.37 -33.21 12.36
N ASN A 346 16.69 -34.30 12.06
CA ASN A 346 17.12 -35.27 11.06
C ASN A 346 16.35 -35.14 9.75
N ASN A 347 15.48 -34.14 9.57
CA ASN A 347 14.60 -34.07 8.42
C ASN A 347 15.36 -34.02 7.07
N GLU A 348 15.23 -35.07 6.26
CA GLU A 348 15.92 -35.21 4.97
C GLU A 348 15.73 -33.98 4.06
N LYS A 349 14.48 -33.49 3.96
CA LYS A 349 14.15 -32.36 3.07
C LYS A 349 14.74 -31.06 3.57
N ALA A 350 14.72 -30.81 4.88
CA ALA A 350 15.27 -29.58 5.45
C ALA A 350 16.79 -29.51 5.28
N LEU A 351 17.51 -30.58 5.64
CA LEU A 351 18.97 -30.65 5.44
C LEU A 351 19.35 -30.46 3.97
N PHE A 352 18.65 -31.15 3.06
CA PHE A 352 18.93 -31.05 1.64
C PHE A 352 18.68 -29.64 1.10
N ARG A 353 17.55 -29.03 1.43
CA ARG A 353 17.18 -27.68 0.98
C ARG A 353 18.05 -26.59 1.60
N ARG A 354 18.50 -26.75 2.85
CA ARG A 354 19.47 -25.84 3.48
C ARG A 354 20.80 -25.89 2.73
N GLY A 355 21.25 -27.08 2.37
CA GLY A 355 22.41 -27.27 1.50
C GLY A 355 22.26 -26.57 0.14
N GLU A 356 21.09 -26.67 -0.49
CA GLU A 356 20.80 -25.96 -1.75
C GLU A 356 20.85 -24.42 -1.58
N ALA A 357 20.26 -23.88 -0.52
CA ALA A 357 20.29 -22.45 -0.23
C ALA A 357 21.71 -21.94 0.01
N LEU A 358 22.48 -22.64 0.86
CA LEU A 358 23.89 -22.34 1.14
C LEU A 358 24.75 -22.41 -0.12
N PHE A 359 24.48 -23.37 -1.00
CA PHE A 359 25.18 -23.50 -2.27
C PHE A 359 24.96 -22.28 -3.16
N VAL A 360 23.71 -21.79 -3.27
CA VAL A 360 23.38 -20.55 -4.01
C VAL A 360 24.08 -19.34 -3.38
N MET A 361 24.20 -19.30 -2.06
CA MET A 361 24.95 -18.28 -1.30
C MET A 361 26.47 -18.41 -1.42
N LYS A 362 26.97 -19.42 -2.14
CA LYS A 362 28.41 -19.75 -2.30
C LYS A 362 29.10 -20.17 -1.00
N GLU A 363 28.33 -20.59 0.01
CA GLU A 363 28.85 -21.16 1.25
C GLU A 363 29.08 -22.67 1.07
N PHE A 364 29.99 -23.01 0.15
CA PHE A 364 30.14 -24.38 -0.36
C PHE A 364 30.57 -25.39 0.71
N ASP A 365 31.37 -25.00 1.70
CA ASP A 365 31.77 -25.89 2.79
C ASP A 365 30.58 -26.29 3.65
N ARG A 366 29.78 -25.32 4.12
CA ARG A 366 28.57 -25.58 4.90
C ARG A 366 27.53 -26.36 4.09
N ALA A 367 27.36 -26.02 2.81
CA ALA A 367 26.48 -26.77 1.92
C ALA A 367 26.90 -28.23 1.79
N LYS A 368 28.22 -28.49 1.64
CA LYS A 368 28.78 -29.84 1.57
C LYS A 368 28.48 -30.61 2.85
N ASP A 369 28.65 -29.99 4.02
CA ASP A 369 28.42 -30.64 5.32
C ASP A 369 26.95 -31.06 5.46
N ASP A 370 25.99 -30.22 5.04
CA ASP A 370 24.57 -30.57 5.01
C ASP A 370 24.27 -31.74 4.07
N PHE A 371 24.80 -31.73 2.84
CA PHE A 371 24.60 -32.85 1.92
C PHE A 371 25.28 -34.14 2.41
N GLN A 372 26.42 -34.05 3.09
CA GLN A 372 27.08 -35.20 3.71
C GLN A 372 26.23 -35.77 4.85
N ASN A 373 25.61 -34.91 5.66
CA ASN A 373 24.68 -35.33 6.70
C ASN A 373 23.47 -36.05 6.10
N VAL A 374 22.90 -35.54 5.00
CA VAL A 374 21.84 -36.25 4.24
C VAL A 374 22.30 -37.63 3.80
N ILE A 375 23.52 -37.78 3.27
CA ILE A 375 24.02 -39.09 2.83
C ILE A 375 24.21 -40.06 4.01
N GLN A 376 24.66 -39.55 5.16
CA GLN A 376 24.85 -40.33 6.37
C GLN A 376 23.53 -40.89 6.91
N LEU A 377 22.49 -40.05 6.98
CA LEU A 377 21.17 -40.42 7.48
C LEU A 377 20.32 -41.16 6.43
N TYR A 378 20.48 -40.79 5.16
CA TYR A 378 19.68 -41.25 4.02
C TYR A 378 20.57 -41.70 2.84
N PRO A 379 21.25 -42.85 2.92
CA PRO A 379 22.25 -43.28 1.93
C PRO A 379 21.70 -43.51 0.50
N ALA A 380 20.39 -43.67 0.36
CA ALA A 380 19.70 -43.84 -0.92
C ALA A 380 19.55 -42.51 -1.71
N ASN A 381 19.76 -41.36 -1.07
CA ASN A 381 19.63 -40.06 -1.71
C ASN A 381 20.78 -39.80 -2.70
N LYS A 382 20.54 -40.07 -3.99
CA LYS A 382 21.52 -39.88 -5.07
C LYS A 382 21.77 -38.39 -5.37
N ALA A 383 20.79 -37.53 -5.13
CA ALA A 383 20.93 -36.09 -5.37
C ALA A 383 21.97 -35.50 -4.42
N ALA A 384 21.94 -35.87 -3.14
CA ALA A 384 22.91 -35.40 -2.14
C ALA A 384 24.35 -35.78 -2.51
N LYS A 385 24.57 -37.02 -2.97
CA LYS A 385 25.88 -37.47 -3.48
C LYS A 385 26.39 -36.61 -4.64
N SER A 386 25.49 -36.26 -5.57
CA SER A 386 25.84 -35.42 -6.71
C SER A 386 26.19 -33.98 -6.27
N GLN A 387 25.44 -33.43 -5.32
CA GLN A 387 25.69 -32.09 -4.79
C GLN A 387 27.01 -32.01 -4.00
N VAL A 388 27.38 -33.03 -3.23
CA VAL A 388 28.70 -33.08 -2.55
C VAL A 388 29.84 -32.96 -3.56
N LEU A 389 29.78 -33.68 -4.69
CA LEU A 389 30.80 -33.60 -5.74
C LEU A 389 30.85 -32.19 -6.36
N LEU A 390 29.69 -31.55 -6.53
CA LEU A 390 29.60 -30.19 -7.05
C LEU A 390 30.19 -29.17 -6.06
N CYS A 391 29.88 -29.28 -4.77
CA CYS A 391 30.51 -28.45 -3.73
C CYS A 391 32.03 -28.62 -3.73
N GLN A 392 32.54 -29.86 -3.77
CA GLN A 392 33.99 -30.14 -3.81
C GLN A 392 34.67 -29.50 -5.02
N LYS A 393 34.02 -29.55 -6.19
CA LYS A 393 34.51 -28.89 -7.40
C LYS A 393 34.62 -27.38 -7.18
N HIS A 394 33.59 -26.72 -6.68
CA HIS A 394 33.60 -25.28 -6.44
C HIS A 394 34.58 -24.85 -5.35
N ILE A 395 34.71 -25.61 -4.26
CA ILE A 395 35.72 -25.37 -3.21
C ILE A 395 37.12 -25.41 -3.80
N LYS A 396 37.42 -26.43 -4.63
CA LYS A 396 38.71 -26.53 -5.31
C LYS A 396 38.97 -25.35 -6.26
N GLU A 397 37.98 -24.98 -7.07
CA GLU A 397 38.07 -23.82 -7.96
C GLU A 397 38.29 -22.51 -7.19
N GLN A 398 37.63 -22.34 -6.04
CA GLN A 398 37.80 -21.19 -5.16
C GLN A 398 39.22 -21.14 -4.59
N HIS A 399 39.73 -22.24 -4.04
CA HIS A 399 41.11 -22.32 -3.55
C HIS A 399 42.15 -22.07 -4.65
N GLU A 400 41.93 -22.55 -5.88
CA GLU A 400 42.83 -22.27 -7.00
C GLU A 400 42.82 -20.79 -7.40
N LYS A 401 41.64 -20.15 -7.40
CA LYS A 401 41.51 -18.70 -7.63
C LYS A 401 42.19 -17.90 -6.52
N ASP A 402 41.95 -18.24 -5.27
CA ASP A 402 42.54 -17.57 -4.11
C ASP A 402 44.07 -17.72 -4.12
N LYS A 403 44.58 -18.93 -4.39
CA LYS A 403 46.03 -19.17 -4.52
C LYS A 403 46.66 -18.27 -5.61
N ARG A 404 46.02 -18.15 -6.78
CA ARG A 404 46.49 -17.27 -7.86
C ARG A 404 46.42 -15.80 -7.45
N LEU A 405 45.32 -15.40 -6.81
CA LEU A 405 45.12 -14.04 -6.34
C LEU A 405 46.19 -13.63 -5.32
N TYR A 406 46.41 -14.46 -4.29
CA TYR A 406 47.45 -14.23 -3.28
C TYR A 406 48.85 -14.23 -3.90
N ALA A 407 49.18 -15.19 -4.78
CA ALA A 407 50.47 -15.20 -5.47
C ALA A 407 50.73 -13.89 -6.25
N ASN A 408 49.73 -13.40 -6.99
CA ASN A 408 49.80 -12.13 -7.70
C ASN A 408 49.93 -10.93 -6.76
N MET A 409 49.23 -10.93 -5.61
CA MET A 409 49.37 -9.87 -4.60
C MET A 409 50.78 -9.87 -3.99
N PHE A 410 51.31 -11.03 -3.61
CA PHE A 410 52.67 -11.16 -3.09
C PHE A 410 53.71 -10.68 -4.10
N GLN A 411 53.57 -11.04 -5.37
CA GLN A 411 54.45 -10.55 -6.43
C GLN A 411 54.40 -9.02 -6.55
N LYS A 412 53.20 -8.42 -6.56
CA LYS A 412 53.05 -6.96 -6.60
C LYS A 412 53.67 -6.26 -5.39
N PHE A 413 53.54 -6.83 -4.20
CA PHE A 413 54.19 -6.29 -3.00
C PHE A 413 55.71 -6.39 -3.09
N ALA A 414 56.26 -7.53 -3.53
CA ALA A 414 57.69 -7.70 -3.75
C ALA A 414 58.24 -6.72 -4.81
N GLU A 415 57.51 -6.51 -5.92
CA GLU A 415 57.88 -5.53 -6.95
C GLU A 415 57.84 -4.08 -6.43
N ARG A 416 56.86 -3.74 -5.58
CA ARG A 416 56.77 -2.43 -4.93
C ARG A 416 57.95 -2.22 -3.98
N ASP A 417 58.25 -3.19 -3.13
CA ASP A 417 59.37 -3.12 -2.18
C ASP A 417 60.71 -3.00 -2.92
N ALA A 418 60.89 -3.76 -4.01
CA ALA A 418 62.06 -3.65 -4.88
C ALA A 418 62.20 -2.25 -5.51
N LYS A 419 61.09 -1.66 -5.98
CA LYS A 419 61.08 -0.28 -6.50
C LYS A 419 61.41 0.76 -5.43
N VAL A 420 60.93 0.60 -4.20
CA VAL A 420 61.27 1.48 -3.07
C VAL A 420 62.76 1.38 -2.72
N ILE A 421 63.31 0.16 -2.71
CA ILE A 421 64.74 -0.07 -2.45
C ILE A 421 65.59 0.54 -3.59
N GLN A 422 65.19 0.38 -4.85
CA GLN A 422 65.87 1.00 -5.98
C GLN A 422 65.80 2.53 -5.92
N ALA A 423 64.66 3.11 -5.57
CA ALA A 423 64.52 4.55 -5.40
C ALA A 423 65.44 5.10 -4.30
N LYS A 424 65.56 4.39 -3.17
CA LYS A 424 66.49 4.75 -2.08
C LYS A 424 67.95 4.65 -2.48
N LYS A 425 68.34 3.59 -3.19
CA LYS A 425 69.72 3.45 -3.71
C LYS A 425 70.05 4.51 -4.77
N GLY A 426 69.07 4.91 -5.58
CA GLY A 426 69.24 5.98 -6.56
C GLY A 426 69.47 7.35 -5.92
N THR A 427 68.82 7.66 -4.80
CA THR A 427 69.07 8.88 -4.02
C THR A 427 70.42 8.86 -3.30
N ASP A 428 70.82 7.71 -2.73
CA ASP A 428 72.09 7.60 -2.02
C ASP A 428 73.30 7.70 -2.99
N SER A 429 73.23 7.06 -4.16
CA SER A 429 74.27 7.22 -5.20
C SER A 429 74.29 8.61 -5.84
N ALA A 430 73.16 9.33 -5.92
CA ALA A 430 73.16 10.71 -6.40
C ALA A 430 73.86 11.66 -5.40
N MET A 431 73.67 11.42 -4.08
CA MET A 431 74.39 12.16 -3.03
C MET A 431 75.89 11.85 -3.04
N GLU A 432 76.32 10.59 -3.24
CA GLU A 432 77.74 10.24 -3.34
C GLU A 432 78.43 10.82 -4.59
N VAL A 433 77.70 11.03 -5.69
CA VAL A 433 78.24 11.69 -6.90
C VAL A 433 78.36 13.21 -6.71
N GLU A 434 77.44 13.86 -6.00
CA GLU A 434 77.58 15.27 -5.62
C GLU A 434 78.75 15.48 -4.63
N GLU A 435 78.96 14.55 -3.70
CA GLU A 435 80.04 14.65 -2.70
C GLU A 435 81.43 14.44 -3.33
N ASN A 436 81.56 13.53 -4.30
CA ASN A 436 82.81 13.33 -5.05
C ASN A 436 83.06 14.43 -6.10
N GLY A 437 82.00 15.00 -6.70
CA GLY A 437 82.13 16.16 -7.60
C GLY A 437 82.55 17.44 -6.87
N ALA A 438 82.23 17.57 -5.58
CA ALA A 438 82.67 18.69 -4.73
C ALA A 438 84.14 18.55 -4.27
N GLN A 439 84.69 17.32 -4.21
CA GLN A 439 86.09 17.10 -3.83
C GLN A 439 87.09 17.38 -4.97
N GLU A 440 86.69 17.28 -6.25
CA GLU A 440 87.56 17.66 -7.38
C GLU A 440 87.66 19.17 -7.63
N GLN A 441 86.84 20.01 -6.99
CA GLN A 441 86.93 21.48 -7.11
C GLN A 441 87.76 22.17 -6.00
N THR A 442 88.33 21.42 -5.06
CA THR A 442 89.13 21.98 -3.95
C THR A 442 90.63 21.65 -4.01
N ALA A 443 91.09 21.02 -5.10
CA ALA A 443 92.51 20.83 -5.39
C ALA A 443 92.93 21.64 -6.64
N ALA A 444 92.92 22.98 -6.52
CA ALA A 444 93.52 23.91 -7.47
C ALA A 444 94.20 25.07 -6.75
#